data_AF-A0A536X7B8-F1
#
_entry.id   AF-A0A536X7B8-F1
#
_cell.length_a   1.000
_cell.length_b   1.000
_cell.length_c   1.000
_cell.angle_alpha   90.00
_cell.angle_beta   90.00
_cell.angle_gamma   90.00
#
_symmetry.space_group_name_H-M   'P 1'
#
loop_
_entity.id
_entity.type
_entity.pdbx_description
1 polymer ?
#
loop_
_entity_poly.entity_id
_entity_poly.type
_entity_poly.pdbx_seq_one_letter_code
_entity_poly.pdbx_strand_id
1 'polypeptide(L)'
;MLRYVLAWFPMLILAVANGALRQATFAKTMPELRAHQLSTLIGALVIGAFIWFVIRRWPPSSSRQASMIGVLWLVLTVALEFFMGLVLAKRPLAQVFGDYNVLAGRVWVFFLIWLTLAPWVFYRLRPASYHSRNTYSSTHSAHPTA
;
A
#
# COMPACT_ATOMS: atom_id res chain seq x y z
N MET A 1 0.17 -3.23 -15.44
CA MET A 1 0.93 -3.46 -14.19
C MET A 1 1.99 -2.39 -13.93
N LEU A 2 2.76 -1.96 -14.93
CA LEU A 2 3.83 -0.96 -14.78
C LEU A 2 3.45 0.29 -13.95
N ARG A 3 2.30 0.93 -14.24
CA ARG A 3 1.83 2.09 -13.46
C ARG A 3 1.68 1.82 -11.95
N TYR A 4 1.32 0.61 -11.56
CA TYR A 4 1.16 0.23 -10.15
C TYR A 4 2.53 -0.05 -9.50
N VAL A 5 3.50 -0.57 -10.26
CA VAL A 5 4.90 -0.63 -9.82
C VAL A 5 5.42 0.79 -9.59
N LEU A 6 5.20 1.71 -10.52
CA LEU A 6 5.63 3.10 -10.39
C LEU A 6 4.95 3.82 -9.22
N ALA A 7 3.67 3.53 -8.98
CA ALA A 7 2.92 4.08 -7.83
C ALA A 7 3.46 3.61 -6.47
N TRP A 8 4.26 2.55 -6.42
CA TRP A 8 4.90 2.09 -5.19
C TRP A 8 6.02 3.05 -4.71
N PHE A 9 6.75 3.72 -5.62
CA PHE A 9 7.82 4.64 -5.22
C PHE A 9 7.30 5.87 -4.43
N PRO A 10 6.21 6.54 -4.83
CA PRO A 10 5.60 7.56 -3.99
C PRO A 10 5.17 7.03 -2.61
N MET A 11 4.63 5.81 -2.54
CA MET A 11 4.30 5.21 -1.23
C MET A 11 5.53 4.99 -0.37
N LEU A 12 6.65 4.59 -0.97
CA LEU A 12 7.92 4.48 -0.28
C LEU A 12 8.36 5.84 0.30
N ILE A 13 8.27 6.93 -0.47
CA ILE A 13 8.59 8.28 0.02
C ILE A 13 7.68 8.65 1.20
N LEU A 14 6.38 8.37 1.10
CA LEU A 14 5.42 8.62 2.20
C LEU A 14 5.76 7.80 3.45
N ALA A 15 6.16 6.53 3.29
CA ALA A 15 6.54 5.67 4.39
C ALA A 15 7.82 6.16 5.10
N VAL A 16 8.84 6.56 4.33
CA VAL A 16 10.09 7.12 4.87
C VAL A 16 9.81 8.45 5.57
N ALA A 17 9.01 9.33 4.97
CA ALA A 17 8.62 10.60 5.57
C ALA A 17 7.86 10.40 6.89
N ASN A 18 6.96 9.41 6.97
CA ASN A 18 6.26 9.05 8.21
C ASN A 18 7.22 8.56 9.30
N GLY A 19 8.18 7.70 8.94
CA GLY A 19 9.23 7.26 9.86
C GLY A 19 10.11 8.41 10.36
N ALA A 20 10.50 9.32 9.47
CA ALA A 20 11.27 10.52 9.81
C ALA A 20 10.47 11.47 10.72
N LEU A 21 9.19 11.72 10.40
CA LEU A 21 8.29 12.54 11.19
C LEU A 21 8.20 12.01 12.63
N ARG A 22 8.00 10.69 12.80
CA ARG A 22 7.99 10.04 14.11
C ARG A 22 9.24 10.37 14.92
N GLN A 23 10.43 10.15 14.33
CA GLN A 23 11.70 10.36 15.01
C GLN A 23 11.96 11.85 15.32
N ALA A 24 11.56 12.74 14.42
CA ALA A 24 11.77 14.17 14.57
C ALA A 24 10.84 14.82 15.62
N THR A 25 9.66 14.23 15.84
CA THR A 25 8.59 14.80 16.68
C THR A 25 8.31 13.94 17.91
N PHE A 26 7.26 13.13 17.86
CA PHE A 26 6.64 12.54 19.04
C PHE A 26 7.43 11.37 19.64
N ALA A 27 8.37 10.74 18.92
CA ALA A 27 9.28 9.75 19.53
C ALA A 27 10.19 10.36 20.60
N LYS A 28 10.36 11.69 20.64
CA LYS A 28 11.15 12.39 21.67
C LYS A 28 10.43 12.49 23.01
N THR A 29 9.10 12.33 23.03
CA THR A 29 8.26 12.62 24.19
C THR A 29 7.39 11.45 24.62
N MET A 30 7.46 10.29 23.94
CA MET A 30 6.68 9.11 24.30
C MET A 30 7.49 7.81 24.18
N PRO A 31 7.05 6.73 24.87
CA PRO A 31 7.68 5.43 24.75
C PRO A 31 7.71 4.93 23.30
N GLU A 32 8.79 4.23 22.95
CA GLU A 32 9.05 3.74 21.58
C GLU A 32 7.85 2.97 21.01
N LEU A 33 7.24 2.09 21.80
CA LEU A 33 6.09 1.30 21.36
C LEU A 33 4.89 2.17 20.98
N ARG A 34 4.58 3.21 21.76
CA ARG A 34 3.46 4.12 21.48
C ARG A 34 3.76 5.00 20.27
N ALA A 35 4.99 5.49 20.14
CA ALA A 35 5.43 6.23 18.96
C ALA A 35 5.33 5.35 17.71
N HIS A 36 5.74 4.09 17.80
CA HIS A 36 5.61 3.14 16.71
C HIS A 36 4.14 2.95 16.32
N GLN A 37 3.25 2.65 17.27
CA GLN A 37 1.83 2.43 17.03
C GLN A 37 1.14 3.65 16.38
N LEU A 38 1.38 4.85 16.91
CA LEU A 38 0.82 6.08 16.37
C LEU A 38 1.32 6.35 14.94
N SER A 39 2.62 6.17 14.71
CA SER A 39 3.20 6.34 13.38
C SER A 39 2.68 5.31 12.38
N THR A 40 2.43 4.06 12.80
CA THR A 40 1.82 3.05 11.94
C THR A 40 0.38 3.42 11.58
N LEU A 41 -0.39 3.97 12.51
CA LEU A 41 -1.74 4.46 12.24
C LEU A 41 -1.73 5.62 11.23
N ILE A 42 -0.87 6.63 11.46
CA ILE A 42 -0.71 7.77 10.53
C ILE A 42 -0.30 7.26 9.14
N GLY A 43 0.70 6.37 9.10
CA GLY A 43 1.16 5.75 7.86
C GLY A 43 0.06 4.99 7.13
N ALA A 44 -0.74 4.19 7.84
CA ALA A 44 -1.85 3.43 7.27
C ALA A 44 -2.92 4.35 6.65
N LEU A 45 -3.25 5.47 7.31
CA LEU A 45 -4.22 6.44 6.82
C LEU A 45 -3.70 7.19 5.59
N VAL A 46 -2.47 7.71 5.65
CA VAL A 46 -1.84 8.45 4.55
C VAL A 46 -1.67 7.57 3.32
N ILE A 47 -1.12 6.38 3.50
CA ILE A 47 -0.94 5.41 2.40
C ILE A 47 -2.30 4.90 1.92
N GLY A 48 -3.25 4.65 2.82
CA GLY A 48 -4.62 4.29 2.44
C GLY A 48 -5.29 5.34 1.55
N ALA A 49 -5.19 6.62 1.91
CA ALA A 49 -5.69 7.72 1.09
C ALA A 49 -4.99 7.80 -0.28
N PHE A 50 -3.67 7.59 -0.31
CA PHE A 50 -2.93 7.51 -1.56
C PHE A 50 -3.37 6.34 -2.44
N ILE A 51 -3.54 5.14 -1.88
CA ILE A 51 -4.02 3.96 -2.60
C ILE A 51 -5.41 4.22 -3.16
N TRP A 52 -6.32 4.80 -2.38
CA TRP A 52 -7.64 5.20 -2.84
C TRP A 52 -7.57 6.12 -4.06
N PHE A 53 -6.71 7.14 -4.02
CA PHE A 53 -6.48 8.04 -5.15
C PHE A 53 -5.96 7.29 -6.38
N VAL A 54 -4.95 6.42 -6.23
CA VAL A 54 -4.38 5.60 -7.31
C VAL A 54 -5.44 4.69 -7.94
N ILE A 55 -6.26 4.01 -7.14
CA ILE A 55 -7.30 3.09 -7.62
C ILE A 55 -8.47 3.83 -8.27
N ARG A 56 -8.76 5.05 -7.83
CA ARG A 56 -9.75 5.92 -8.48
C ARG A 56 -9.24 6.49 -9.80
N ARG A 57 -7.97 6.90 -9.86
CA ARG A 57 -7.34 7.50 -11.05
C ARG A 57 -7.01 6.47 -12.14
N TRP A 58 -6.59 5.28 -11.73
CA TRP A 58 -6.25 4.16 -12.62
C TRP A 58 -6.97 2.90 -12.16
N PRO A 59 -8.27 2.81 -12.47
CA PRO A 59 -9.07 1.68 -12.05
C PRO A 59 -8.47 0.35 -12.52
N PRO A 60 -8.28 -0.65 -11.63
CA PRO A 60 -7.98 -2.00 -12.08
C PRO A 60 -9.13 -2.52 -12.96
N SER A 61 -8.83 -3.43 -13.88
CA SER A 61 -9.78 -4.03 -14.81
C SER A 61 -10.65 -5.11 -14.17
N SER A 62 -10.20 -5.72 -13.08
CA SER A 62 -10.92 -6.78 -12.37
C SER A 62 -10.58 -6.83 -10.89
N SER A 63 -11.43 -7.50 -10.10
CA SER A 63 -11.14 -7.79 -8.69
C SER A 63 -9.83 -8.58 -8.53
N ARG A 64 -9.56 -9.53 -9.45
CA ARG A 64 -8.31 -10.29 -9.48
C ARG A 64 -7.11 -9.37 -9.69
N GLN A 65 -7.21 -8.40 -10.61
CA GLN A 65 -6.14 -7.43 -10.84
C GLN A 65 -5.89 -6.56 -9.61
N ALA A 66 -6.95 -6.14 -8.90
CA ALA A 66 -6.83 -5.36 -7.67
C ALA A 66 -6.09 -6.14 -6.57
N SER A 67 -6.42 -7.41 -6.36
CA SER A 67 -5.70 -8.28 -5.41
C SER A 67 -4.24 -8.48 -5.81
N MET A 68 -3.94 -8.67 -7.11
CA MET A 68 -2.55 -8.79 -7.59
C MET A 68 -1.73 -7.52 -7.34
N ILE A 69 -2.34 -6.34 -7.43
CA ILE A 69 -1.66 -5.07 -7.11
C ILE A 69 -1.28 -5.03 -5.63
N GLY A 70 -2.19 -5.44 -4.74
CA GLY A 70 -1.91 -5.52 -3.30
C GLY A 70 -0.76 -6.48 -2.99
N VAL A 71 -0.78 -7.69 -3.57
CA VAL A 71 0.30 -8.68 -3.40
C VAL A 71 1.63 -8.16 -3.95
N LEU A 72 1.62 -7.49 -5.11
CA LEU A 72 2.81 -6.87 -5.68
C LEU A 72 3.42 -5.85 -4.72
N TRP A 73 2.60 -4.95 -4.17
CA TRP A 73 3.07 -3.95 -3.22
C TRP A 73 3.56 -4.55 -1.91
N LEU A 74 2.94 -5.62 -1.43
CA LEU A 74 3.42 -6.37 -0.27
C LEU A 74 4.82 -6.93 -0.54
N VAL A 75 5.01 -7.65 -1.65
CA VAL A 75 6.31 -8.25 -2.01
C VAL A 75 7.40 -7.19 -2.12
N LEU A 76 7.12 -6.06 -2.81
CA LEU A 76 8.09 -4.97 -2.92
C LEU A 76 8.43 -4.36 -1.56
N THR A 77 7.44 -4.15 -0.70
CA THR A 77 7.63 -3.56 0.63
C THR A 77 8.43 -4.47 1.55
N VAL A 78 8.10 -5.76 1.59
CA VAL A 78 8.83 -6.76 2.38
C VAL A 78 10.25 -6.91 1.82
N ALA A 79 10.43 -7.04 0.51
CA ALA A 79 11.76 -7.14 -0.08
C ALA A 79 12.64 -5.93 0.26
N LEU A 80 12.08 -4.71 0.19
CA LEU A 80 12.79 -3.50 0.58
C LEU A 80 13.10 -3.47 2.09
N GLU A 81 12.17 -3.89 2.95
CA GLU A 81 12.40 -3.96 4.39
C GLU A 81 13.57 -4.88 4.73
N PHE A 82 13.58 -6.09 4.17
CA PHE A 82 14.68 -7.04 4.36
C PHE A 82 16.00 -6.49 3.79
N PHE A 83 15.96 -5.82 2.63
CA PHE A 83 17.13 -5.16 2.06
C PHE A 83 17.66 -4.04 2.98
N MET A 84 16.80 -3.16 3.46
CA MET A 84 17.18 -2.08 4.38
C MET A 84 17.69 -2.63 5.72
N GLY A 85 17.02 -3.64 6.27
CA GLY A 85 17.37 -4.24 7.56
C GLY A 85 18.68 -5.02 7.51
N LEU A 86 18.83 -5.92 6.55
CA LEU A 86 19.97 -6.83 6.47
C LEU A 86 21.17 -6.21 5.76
N VAL A 87 20.96 -5.49 4.65
CA VAL A 87 22.06 -4.99 3.81
C VAL A 87 22.52 -3.61 4.25
N LEU A 88 21.59 -2.66 4.42
CA LEU A 88 21.96 -1.27 4.77
C LEU A 88 22.25 -1.12 6.26
N ALA A 89 21.36 -1.62 7.12
CA ALA A 89 21.46 -1.47 8.56
C ALA A 89 22.26 -2.61 9.24
N LYS A 90 22.65 -3.65 8.48
CA LYS A 90 23.42 -4.81 8.97
C LYS A 90 22.83 -5.45 10.24
N ARG A 91 21.50 -5.43 10.38
CA ARG A 91 20.80 -5.99 11.53
C ARG A 91 20.74 -7.52 11.40
N PRO A 92 20.85 -8.26 12.51
CA PRO A 92 20.60 -9.70 12.49
C PRO A 92 19.13 -9.98 12.14
N LEU A 93 18.90 -11.10 11.46
CA LEU A 93 17.58 -11.52 10.99
C LEU A 93 16.52 -11.54 12.12
N ALA A 94 16.92 -11.98 13.32
CA ALA A 94 16.06 -11.99 14.50
C ALA A 94 15.55 -10.59 14.90
N GLN A 95 16.34 -9.53 14.70
CA GLN A 95 15.88 -8.16 14.95
C GLN A 95 14.89 -7.68 13.90
N VAL A 96 15.06 -8.05 12.63
CA VAL A 96 14.09 -7.73 11.56
C VAL A 96 12.74 -8.41 11.82
N PHE A 97 12.76 -9.67 12.27
CA PHE A 97 11.56 -10.37 12.70
C PHE A 97 10.93 -9.80 13.98
N GLY A 98 11.68 -9.05 14.78
CA GLY A 98 11.18 -8.42 16.00
C GLY A 98 9.99 -7.49 15.73
N ASP A 99 9.97 -6.81 14.59
CA ASP A 99 8.87 -5.92 14.19
C ASP A 99 7.58 -6.67 13.80
N TYR A 100 7.66 -8.00 13.61
CA TYR A 100 6.51 -8.87 13.32
C TYR A 100 5.88 -9.46 14.60
N ASN A 101 6.45 -9.19 15.77
CA ASN A 101 5.94 -9.74 17.03
C ASN A 101 4.70 -8.98 17.52
N VAL A 102 3.53 -9.42 17.06
CA VAL A 102 2.23 -8.85 17.48
C VAL A 102 1.99 -9.00 18.98
N LEU A 103 2.51 -10.06 19.61
CA LEU A 103 2.40 -10.28 21.07
C LEU A 103 3.19 -9.24 21.87
N ALA A 104 4.25 -8.67 21.29
CA ALA A 104 4.98 -7.54 21.85
C ALA A 104 4.31 -6.18 21.56
N GLY A 105 3.09 -6.17 21.00
CA GLY A 105 2.34 -4.96 20.67
C GLY A 105 2.79 -4.27 19.37
N ARG A 106 3.66 -4.92 18.57
CA ARG A 106 4.08 -4.40 17.27
C ARG A 106 2.94 -4.52 16.27
N VAL A 107 2.55 -3.39 15.68
CA VAL A 107 1.37 -3.30 14.79
C VAL A 107 1.73 -3.30 13.31
N TRP A 108 3.00 -3.51 12.96
CA TRP A 108 3.50 -3.48 11.60
C TRP A 108 2.77 -4.47 10.67
N VAL A 109 2.48 -5.67 11.16
CA VAL A 109 1.74 -6.70 10.40
C VAL A 109 0.36 -6.20 9.94
N PHE A 110 -0.33 -5.42 10.76
CA PHE A 110 -1.63 -4.85 10.39
C PHE A 110 -1.52 -3.85 9.24
N PHE A 111 -0.42 -3.08 9.19
CA PHE A 111 -0.15 -2.18 8.06
C PHE A 111 0.10 -2.97 6.77
N LEU A 112 0.83 -4.09 6.81
CA LEU A 112 1.05 -4.95 5.64
C LEU A 112 -0.25 -5.59 5.15
N ILE A 113 -1.10 -6.05 6.06
CA ILE A 113 -2.44 -6.56 5.72
C ILE A 113 -3.26 -5.46 5.05
N TRP A 114 -3.28 -4.25 5.62
CA TRP A 114 -3.99 -3.11 5.05
C TRP A 114 -3.48 -2.75 3.65
N LEU A 115 -2.15 -2.62 3.47
CA LEU A 115 -1.51 -2.35 2.18
C LEU A 115 -1.93 -3.36 1.10
N THR A 116 -2.07 -4.62 1.50
CA THR A 116 -2.45 -5.72 0.59
C THR A 116 -3.94 -5.69 0.24
N LEU A 117 -4.81 -5.39 1.20
CA LEU A 117 -6.26 -5.42 1.01
C LEU A 117 -6.84 -4.13 0.42
N ALA A 118 -6.25 -2.98 0.72
CA ALA A 118 -6.76 -1.66 0.32
C ALA A 118 -7.07 -1.53 -1.19
N PRO A 119 -6.23 -2.02 -2.13
CA PRO A 119 -6.54 -1.97 -3.56
C PRO A 119 -7.86 -2.65 -3.92
N TRP A 120 -8.10 -3.82 -3.34
CA TRP A 120 -9.31 -4.60 -3.57
C TRP A 120 -10.54 -3.96 -2.91
N VAL A 121 -10.39 -3.47 -1.68
CA VAL A 121 -11.46 -2.76 -0.96
C VAL A 121 -11.90 -1.54 -1.76
N PHE A 122 -10.96 -0.66 -2.14
CA PHE A 122 -11.30 0.53 -2.92
C PHE A 122 -11.74 0.22 -4.35
N TYR A 123 -11.32 -0.90 -4.94
CA TYR A 123 -11.86 -1.37 -6.20
C TYR A 123 -13.36 -1.69 -6.09
N ARG A 124 -13.76 -2.40 -5.03
CA ARG A 124 -15.13 -2.85 -4.76
C ARG A 124 -16.07 -1.71 -4.36
N LEU A 125 -15.57 -0.72 -3.63
CA LEU A 125 -16.36 0.44 -3.18
C LEU A 125 -16.66 1.47 -4.29
N ARG A 126 -16.26 1.21 -5.54
CA ARG A 126 -16.53 2.15 -6.65
C ARG A 126 -18.00 2.07 -7.09
N PRO A 127 -18.66 3.23 -7.31
CA PRO A 127 -20.03 3.27 -7.80
C PRO A 127 -20.20 2.53 -9.14
N ALA A 128 -21.34 1.83 -9.30
CA ALA A 128 -21.67 1.02 -10.47
C ALA A 128 -21.66 1.81 -11.80
N SER A 129 -21.82 3.14 -11.76
CA SER A 129 -21.85 4.06 -12.90
C SER A 129 -20.60 4.07 -13.78
N TYR A 130 -19.53 3.37 -13.39
CA TYR A 130 -18.31 3.23 -14.18
C TYR A 130 -18.34 2.05 -15.17
N HIS A 131 -19.20 1.05 -14.97
CA HIS A 131 -19.26 -0.13 -15.84
C HIS A 131 -19.96 0.15 -17.18
N SER A 132 -20.89 1.12 -17.24
CA SER A 132 -21.65 1.42 -18.47
C SER A 132 -20.84 2.17 -19.55
N ARG A 133 -19.65 2.70 -19.25
CA ARG A 133 -18.85 3.47 -20.23
C ARG A 133 -17.96 2.60 -21.13
N ASN A 134 -17.63 1.37 -20.71
CA ASN A 134 -16.81 0.45 -21.53
C ASN A 134 -17.64 -0.42 -22.47
N THR A 135 -18.92 -0.65 -22.17
CA THR A 135 -19.80 -1.45 -23.03
C THR A 135 -20.28 -0.67 -24.25
N TYR A 136 -20.34 0.66 -24.18
CA TYR A 136 -20.80 1.50 -25.30
C TYR A 136 -19.75 1.70 -26.40
N SER A 137 -18.45 1.65 -26.07
CA SER A 137 -17.38 1.84 -27.06
C SER A 137 -17.05 0.60 -27.87
N SER A 138 -17.52 -0.58 -27.45
CA SER A 138 -17.25 -1.86 -28.11
C SER A 138 -18.39 -2.32 -29.03
N THR A 139 -19.60 -1.79 -28.87
CA THR A 139 -20.73 -2.03 -29.79
C THR A 139 -20.77 -1.07 -30.97
N HIS A 140 -20.13 0.11 -30.91
CA HIS A 140 -20.24 1.10 -31.98
C HIS A 140 -19.17 0.99 -33.09
N SER A 141 -18.21 0.06 -32.98
CA SER A 141 -17.20 -0.20 -34.02
C SER A 141 -17.52 -1.43 -34.89
N ALA A 142 -18.71 -2.01 -34.77
CA ALA A 142 -19.16 -3.09 -35.63
C ALA A 142 -20.22 -2.59 -36.63
N HIS A 143 -19.74 -2.24 -37.84
CA HIS A 143 -20.47 -2.01 -39.09
C HIS A 143 -21.33 -0.73 -39.22
N PRO A 144 -21.31 -0.12 -40.44
CA PRO A 144 -22.01 -0.70 -41.59
C PRO A 144 -21.08 -1.10 -42.73
N THR A 145 -21.33 -2.29 -43.29
CA THR A 145 -21.09 -2.61 -44.70
C THR A 145 -21.93 -1.69 -45.59
N ALA A 146 -21.29 -1.06 -46.57
CA ALA A 146 -21.73 -0.99 -47.96
C ALA A 146 -20.54 -0.50 -48.80
#